data_AF-A0A2G7GLF6-F1
#
_entry.id   AF-A0A2G7GLF6-F1
#
_cell.length_a   1.000
_cell.length_b   1.000
_cell.length_c   1.000
_cell.angle_alpha   90.00
_cell.angle_beta   90.00
_cell.angle_gamma   90.00
#
_symmetry.space_group_name_H-M   'P 1'
#
loop_
_entity.id
_entity.type
_entity.pdbx_description
1 polymer ?
#
loop_
_entity_poly.entity_id
_entity_poly.type
_entity_poly.pdbx_seq_one_letter_code
_entity_poly.pdbx_strand_id
1 'polypeptide(L)'
;MGFSSGFTQNEIDYDGDLQLLNATGMLDWFPSSTSGFRVTGGVVYQNNRVDAIARPAEVLEIGGIEFPLAVVGQLEGSLTFPNTIAPYIGIGYGNPVRRGSAFSFNIDLGVLFPGSPQADLQATGPGVDIIGGIPILNNLLEDAIAQEEQDIEDNVSWLGVYPVLSIGVSY
;
A
#
# COMPACT_ATOMS: atom_id res chain seq x y z
N MET A 1 4.29 13.44 1.10
CA MET A 1 5.64 13.37 1.71
C MET A 1 6.25 12.06 1.26
N GLY A 2 7.49 12.04 0.81
CA GLY A 2 8.19 10.83 0.36
C GLY A 2 9.21 10.39 1.39
N PHE A 3 9.30 9.08 1.65
CA PHE A 3 10.31 8.49 2.52
C PHE A 3 11.05 7.42 1.70
N SER A 4 12.37 7.53 1.62
CA SER A 4 13.24 6.53 1.01
C SER A 4 14.08 5.84 2.09
N SER A 5 14.18 4.52 2.02
CA SER A 5 15.03 3.72 2.92
C SER A 5 15.58 2.52 2.18
N GLY A 6 16.91 2.42 2.09
CA GLY A 6 17.59 1.21 1.58
C GLY A 6 17.70 0.17 2.69
N PHE A 7 17.35 -1.08 2.39
CA PHE A 7 17.53 -2.20 3.33
C PHE A 7 18.17 -3.39 2.62
N THR A 8 19.26 -3.93 3.20
CA THR A 8 19.94 -5.12 2.67
C THR A 8 19.42 -6.35 3.43
N GLN A 9 18.76 -7.29 2.74
CA GLN A 9 18.39 -8.59 3.29
C GLN A 9 18.76 -9.68 2.27
N ASN A 10 19.49 -10.71 2.71
CA ASN A 10 19.95 -11.85 1.90
C ASN A 10 20.79 -11.52 0.64
N GLU A 11 21.74 -10.58 0.71
CA GLU A 11 22.61 -10.19 -0.43
C GLU A 11 21.86 -9.60 -1.64
N ILE A 12 20.60 -9.19 -1.42
CA ILE A 12 19.79 -8.44 -2.39
C ILE A 12 19.67 -7.00 -1.86
N ASP A 13 20.11 -6.03 -2.65
CA ASP A 13 19.88 -4.62 -2.35
C ASP A 13 18.44 -4.28 -2.74
N TYR A 14 17.63 -3.95 -1.74
CA TYR A 14 16.26 -3.45 -1.93
C TYR A 14 16.23 -1.94 -1.70
N ASP A 15 16.02 -1.19 -2.78
CA ASP A 15 15.72 0.24 -2.74
C ASP A 15 14.19 0.41 -2.72
N GLY A 16 13.64 0.94 -1.63
CA GLY A 16 12.21 1.22 -1.48
C GLY A 16 11.91 2.71 -1.39
N ASP A 17 10.97 3.20 -2.20
CA ASP A 17 10.41 4.55 -2.12
C ASP A 17 8.93 4.48 -1.74
N LEU A 18 8.54 5.29 -0.76
CA LEU A 18 7.19 5.30 -0.21
C LEU A 18 6.60 6.71 -0.33
N GLN A 19 5.59 6.83 -1.20
CA GLN A 19 4.89 8.10 -1.45
C GLN A 19 3.51 8.05 -0.83
N LEU A 20 3.30 8.90 0.18
CA LEU A 20 2.00 9.04 0.84
C LEU A 20 1.40 10.41 0.55
N LEU A 21 0.18 10.38 0.01
CA LEU A 21 -0.68 11.54 -0.15
C LEU A 21 -2.10 11.15 0.21
N ASN A 22 -2.60 11.70 1.32
CA ASN A 22 -3.96 11.43 1.78
C ASN A 22 -4.65 12.76 2.12
N ALA A 23 -5.91 12.88 1.74
CA ALA A 23 -6.80 13.96 2.14
C ALA A 23 -8.16 13.37 2.56
N THR A 24 -8.70 13.80 3.69
CA THR A 24 -9.86 13.16 4.31
C THR A 24 -11.02 14.15 4.42
N GLY A 25 -12.22 13.72 4.03
CA GLY A 25 -13.47 14.42 4.30
C GLY A 25 -14.38 13.56 5.16
N MET A 26 -14.70 14.03 6.37
CA MET A 26 -15.44 13.26 7.38
C MET A 26 -16.66 14.02 7.87
N LEU A 27 -17.73 13.29 8.18
CA LEU A 27 -18.96 13.79 8.80
C LEU A 27 -19.26 12.98 10.05
N ASP A 28 -19.45 13.69 11.16
CA ASP A 28 -19.76 13.10 12.46
C ASP A 28 -21.25 13.28 12.77
N TRP A 29 -21.95 12.16 12.98
CA TRP A 29 -23.30 12.15 13.51
C TRP A 29 -23.30 11.79 14.99
N PHE A 30 -23.93 12.64 15.81
CA PHE A 30 -24.06 12.45 17.25
C PHE A 30 -25.50 12.01 17.58
N PRO A 31 -25.73 10.74 17.95
CA PRO A 31 -27.08 10.25 18.26
C PRO A 31 -27.69 10.85 19.53
N SER A 32 -26.86 11.40 20.42
CA SER A 32 -27.28 12.04 21.67
C SER A 32 -26.50 13.32 21.91
N SER A 33 -27.18 14.37 22.36
CA SER A 33 -26.59 15.65 22.74
C SER A 33 -25.84 15.61 24.08
N THR A 34 -26.00 14.54 24.86
CA THR A 34 -25.37 14.36 26.18
C THR A 34 -24.18 13.39 26.17
N SER A 35 -23.96 12.70 25.06
CA SER A 35 -22.89 11.70 24.92
C SER A 35 -21.79 12.22 24.00
N GLY A 36 -20.55 11.84 24.31
CA GLY A 36 -19.39 12.02 23.44
C GLY A 36 -19.33 11.07 22.25
N PHE A 37 -20.28 10.12 22.18
CA PHE A 37 -20.35 9.12 21.13
C PHE A 37 -20.78 9.71 19.79
N ARG A 38 -20.08 9.31 18.73
CA ARG A 38 -20.39 9.68 17.35
C ARG A 38 -20.23 8.50 16.40
N VAL A 39 -21.00 8.53 15.33
CA VAL A 39 -20.77 7.70 14.13
C VAL A 39 -20.15 8.62 13.09
N THR A 40 -19.02 8.20 12.54
CA THR A 40 -18.29 8.98 11.54
C THR A 40 -18.41 8.28 10.20
N GLY A 41 -18.81 9.02 9.18
CA GLY A 41 -18.82 8.55 7.80
C GLY A 41 -18.04 9.53 6.94
N GLY A 42 -17.30 9.03 5.96
CA GLY A 42 -16.51 9.90 5.12
C GLY A 42 -15.84 9.22 3.94
N VAL A 43 -14.94 9.96 3.32
CA VAL A 43 -14.12 9.52 2.21
C VAL A 43 -12.68 9.97 2.43
N VAL A 44 -11.76 9.13 1.97
CA VAL A 44 -10.33 9.42 1.96
C VAL A 44 -9.88 9.43 0.52
N TYR A 45 -9.46 10.60 0.05
CA TYR A 45 -8.64 10.69 -1.14
C TYR A 45 -7.25 10.16 -0.80
N GLN A 46 -6.77 9.21 -1.57
CA GLN A 46 -5.44 8.62 -1.40
C GLN A 46 -4.74 8.48 -2.75
N ASN A 47 -3.45 8.77 -2.77
CA ASN A 47 -2.56 8.49 -3.89
C ASN A 47 -1.26 7.90 -3.34
N ASN A 48 -1.40 6.76 -2.68
CA ASN A 48 -0.30 6.05 -2.05
C ASN A 48 0.34 5.11 -3.06
N ARG A 49 1.66 5.15 -3.15
CA ARG A 49 2.47 4.28 -4.01
C ARG A 49 3.66 3.78 -3.21
N VAL A 50 3.96 2.50 -3.40
CA VAL A 50 5.21 1.88 -2.95
C VAL A 50 5.95 1.41 -4.18
N ASP A 51 7.18 1.89 -4.36
CA ASP A 51 8.07 1.44 -5.41
C ASP A 51 9.22 0.67 -4.75
N ALA A 52 9.58 -0.48 -5.30
CA ALA A 52 10.65 -1.35 -4.83
C ALA A 52 11.51 -1.80 -6.00
N ILE A 53 12.83 -1.82 -5.82
CA ILE A 53 13.76 -2.39 -6.79
C ILE A 53 14.54 -3.50 -6.10
N ALA A 54 14.48 -4.71 -6.65
CA ALA A 54 15.26 -5.85 -6.20
C ALA A 54 16.49 -6.03 -7.11
N ARG A 55 17.69 -6.01 -6.51
CA ARG A 55 18.97 -6.30 -7.19
C ARG A 55 19.66 -7.49 -6.52
N PRO A 56 19.39 -8.74 -6.94
CA PRO A 56 20.04 -9.89 -6.33
C PRO A 56 21.54 -9.98 -6.66
N ALA A 57 22.27 -10.85 -5.96
CA ALA A 57 23.68 -11.10 -6.22
C ALA A 57 23.94 -12.14 -7.34
N GLU A 58 23.11 -13.19 -7.45
CA GLU A 58 23.36 -14.30 -8.40
C GLU A 58 22.11 -14.74 -9.19
N VAL A 59 21.00 -15.01 -8.50
CA VAL A 59 19.74 -15.46 -9.09
C VAL A 59 18.56 -14.67 -8.54
N LEU A 60 17.58 -14.42 -9.40
CA LEU A 60 16.30 -13.81 -9.06
C LEU A 60 15.21 -14.85 -9.26
N GLU A 61 14.41 -15.13 -8.24
CA GLU A 61 13.20 -15.93 -8.37
C GLU A 61 12.03 -15.02 -8.74
N ILE A 62 11.30 -15.37 -9.81
CA ILE A 62 10.06 -14.69 -10.22
C ILE A 62 9.04 -15.78 -10.51
N GLY A 63 7.89 -15.78 -9.81
CA GLY A 63 6.82 -16.75 -10.03
C GLY A 63 7.26 -18.21 -9.86
N GLY A 64 8.22 -18.46 -8.96
CA GLY A 64 8.82 -19.77 -8.74
C GLY A 64 9.84 -20.22 -9.79
N ILE A 65 10.27 -19.33 -10.70
CA ILE A 65 11.30 -19.60 -11.71
C ILE A 65 12.57 -18.81 -11.39
N GLU A 66 13.70 -19.52 -11.33
CA GLU A 66 15.02 -18.90 -11.15
C GLU A 66 15.56 -18.33 -12.46
N PHE A 67 15.76 -17.01 -12.49
CA PHE A 67 16.42 -16.30 -13.57
C PHE A 67 17.84 -15.88 -13.15
N PRO A 68 18.88 -16.21 -13.93
CA PRO A 68 20.22 -15.72 -13.68
C PRO A 68 20.29 -14.20 -13.80
N LEU A 69 21.03 -13.53 -12.91
CA LEU A 69 21.15 -12.07 -12.95
C LEU A 69 21.73 -11.53 -14.25
N ALA A 70 22.63 -12.30 -14.86
CA ALA A 70 23.23 -12.00 -16.15
C ALA A 70 22.18 -11.80 -17.25
N VAL A 71 20.94 -12.24 -17.03
CA VAL A 71 19.82 -12.16 -17.95
C VAL A 71 18.84 -11.06 -17.51
N VAL A 72 18.37 -11.09 -16.27
CA VAL A 72 17.26 -10.24 -15.80
C VAL A 72 17.70 -8.93 -15.14
N GLY A 73 18.96 -8.78 -14.71
CA GLY A 73 19.51 -7.51 -14.21
C GLY A 73 18.92 -7.05 -12.88
N GLN A 74 17.72 -6.46 -12.92
CA GLN A 74 16.94 -6.02 -11.76
C GLN A 74 15.44 -6.25 -11.98
N LEU A 75 14.69 -6.32 -10.87
CA LEU A 75 13.23 -6.37 -10.89
C LEU A 75 12.69 -5.12 -10.21
N GLU A 76 11.92 -4.34 -10.95
CA GLU A 76 11.21 -3.16 -10.45
C GLU A 76 9.78 -3.58 -10.15
N GLY A 77 9.27 -3.20 -8.98
CA GLY A 77 7.91 -3.48 -8.58
C GLY A 77 7.23 -2.25 -8.01
N SER A 78 5.98 -2.02 -8.40
CA SER A 78 5.15 -0.96 -7.85
C SER A 78 3.86 -1.52 -7.27
N LEU A 79 3.46 -1.03 -6.11
CA LEU A 79 2.20 -1.36 -5.46
C LEU A 79 1.35 -0.11 -5.34
N THR A 80 0.15 -0.15 -5.90
CA THR A 80 -0.81 0.97 -5.86
C THR A 80 -2.20 0.51 -5.45
N PHE A 81 -2.99 1.42 -4.90
CA PHE A 81 -4.40 1.13 -4.60
C PHE A 81 -5.29 1.52 -5.79
N PRO A 82 -6.26 0.69 -6.18
CA PRO A 82 -7.09 0.93 -7.35
C PRO A 82 -8.04 2.12 -7.15
N ASN A 83 -8.52 2.35 -5.93
CA ASN A 83 -9.43 3.45 -5.65
C ASN A 83 -8.69 4.64 -5.06
N THR A 84 -8.68 5.74 -5.81
CA THR A 84 -8.18 7.04 -5.33
C THR A 84 -9.10 7.66 -4.28
N ILE A 85 -10.36 7.24 -4.22
CA ILE A 85 -11.33 7.67 -3.20
C ILE A 85 -11.82 6.43 -2.46
N ALA A 86 -11.40 6.30 -1.20
CA ALA A 86 -11.74 5.19 -0.34
C ALA A 86 -12.84 5.60 0.66
N PRO A 87 -14.01 4.95 0.66
CA PRO A 87 -15.03 5.15 1.69
C PRO A 87 -14.51 4.83 3.08
N TYR A 88 -15.03 5.53 4.08
CA TYR A 88 -14.71 5.37 5.49
C TYR A 88 -15.99 5.30 6.33
N ILE A 89 -16.01 4.38 7.30
CA ILE A 89 -17.02 4.36 8.36
C ILE A 89 -16.36 4.04 9.69
N GLY A 90 -16.74 4.76 10.74
CA GLY A 90 -16.18 4.59 12.06
C GLY A 90 -17.14 4.98 13.17
N ILE A 91 -16.70 4.67 14.38
CA ILE A 91 -17.31 5.11 15.62
C ILE A 91 -16.26 5.82 16.45
N GLY A 92 -16.67 6.95 17.01
CA GLY A 92 -15.78 7.77 17.81
C GLY A 92 -16.36 8.06 19.18
N TYR A 93 -15.46 8.40 20.09
CA TYR A 93 -15.81 8.99 21.37
C TYR A 93 -14.91 10.19 21.60
N GLY A 94 -15.52 11.34 21.88
CA GLY A 94 -14.79 12.55 22.20
C GLY A 94 -15.59 13.42 23.14
N ASN A 95 -14.94 14.30 23.90
CA ASN A 95 -15.64 15.15 24.85
C ASN A 95 -15.66 16.61 24.37
N PRO A 96 -16.52 16.99 23.40
CA PRO A 96 -16.53 18.33 22.85
C PRO A 96 -16.99 19.41 23.86
N VAL A 97 -17.59 19.04 25.00
CA VAL A 97 -18.30 19.99 25.88
C VAL A 97 -18.01 19.76 27.38
N ARG A 98 -16.74 19.68 27.80
CA ARG A 98 -16.41 19.97 29.21
C ARG A 98 -16.08 21.44 29.37
N ARG A 99 -17.08 22.21 29.84
CA ARG A 99 -16.92 23.62 30.23
C ARG A 99 -15.79 23.72 31.27
N GLY A 100 -14.63 24.24 30.88
CA GLY A 100 -13.44 24.39 31.75
C GLY A 100 -12.22 23.52 31.41
N SER A 101 -12.25 22.70 30.37
CA SER A 101 -11.05 21.98 29.89
C SER A 101 -10.39 22.74 28.75
N ALA A 102 -9.10 23.08 28.87
CA ALA A 102 -8.31 23.70 27.80
C ALA A 102 -7.93 22.71 26.67
N PHE A 103 -8.28 21.43 26.84
CA PHE A 103 -8.00 20.36 25.90
C PHE A 103 -9.20 19.41 25.78
N SER A 104 -9.46 18.91 24.58
CA SER A 104 -10.41 17.83 24.31
C SER A 104 -9.71 16.66 23.62
N PHE A 105 -10.04 15.45 24.05
CA PHE A 105 -9.52 14.21 23.50
C PHE A 105 -10.60 13.55 22.65
N ASN A 106 -10.19 13.04 21.50
CA ASN A 106 -11.04 12.32 20.56
C ASN A 106 -10.35 11.00 20.21
N ILE A 107 -11.10 9.91 20.26
CA ILE A 107 -10.70 8.61 19.72
C ILE A 107 -11.72 8.21 18.66
N ASP A 108 -11.25 7.66 17.55
CA ASP A 108 -12.07 7.20 16.45
C ASP A 108 -11.53 5.88 15.94
N LEU A 109 -12.41 4.88 15.86
CA LEU A 109 -12.12 3.56 15.34
C LEU A 109 -13.03 3.32 14.15
N GLY A 110 -12.45 3.10 12.97
CA GLY A 110 -13.22 2.82 11.78
C GLY A 110 -12.53 1.85 10.84
N VAL A 111 -13.12 1.74 9.66
CA VAL A 111 -12.72 0.84 8.59
C VAL A 111 -12.67 1.65 7.31
N LEU A 112 -11.56 1.50 6.58
CA LEU A 112 -11.37 2.11 5.26
C LEU A 112 -11.51 1.04 4.17
N PHE A 113 -12.12 1.42 3.05
CA PHE A 113 -12.37 0.53 1.91
C PHE A 113 -11.65 1.03 0.64
N PRO A 114 -10.31 0.98 0.59
CA PRO A 114 -9.55 1.43 -0.58
C PRO A 114 -9.54 0.42 -1.74
N GLY A 115 -9.94 -0.83 -1.52
CA GLY A 115 -9.81 -1.92 -2.50
C GLY A 115 -8.42 -2.55 -2.48
N SER A 116 -8.31 -3.81 -2.89
CA SER A 116 -7.07 -4.57 -2.81
C SER A 116 -5.97 -3.90 -3.64
N PRO A 117 -4.75 -3.73 -3.10
CA PRO A 117 -3.64 -3.19 -3.88
C PRO A 117 -3.36 -4.03 -5.12
N GLN A 118 -2.86 -3.38 -6.16
CA GLN A 118 -2.41 -4.00 -7.40
C GLN A 118 -0.90 -3.92 -7.48
N ALA A 119 -0.28 -5.01 -7.92
CA ALA A 119 1.16 -5.11 -8.15
C ALA A 119 1.44 -4.99 -9.65
N ASP A 120 2.47 -4.23 -9.99
CA ASP A 120 2.99 -4.12 -11.36
C ASP A 120 4.50 -4.36 -11.28
N LEU A 121 4.97 -5.40 -11.95
CA LEU A 121 6.35 -5.85 -11.92
C LEU A 121 6.98 -5.76 -13.31
N GLN A 122 8.22 -5.27 -13.35
CA GLN A 122 9.00 -5.14 -14.57
C GLN A 122 10.43 -5.63 -14.38
N ALA A 123 10.79 -6.67 -15.14
CA ALA A 123 12.15 -7.16 -15.26
C ALA A 123 12.96 -6.27 -16.23
N THR A 124 14.12 -5.76 -15.81
CA THR A 124 15.00 -4.94 -16.66
C THR A 124 16.45 -5.40 -16.59
N GLY A 125 16.99 -5.88 -17.72
CA GLY A 125 18.36 -6.42 -17.77
C GLY A 125 18.87 -6.70 -19.17
N PRO A 126 20.19 -6.95 -19.30
CA PRO A 126 20.87 -7.08 -20.60
C PRO A 126 20.40 -8.29 -21.43
N GLY A 127 19.79 -9.29 -20.81
CA GLY A 127 19.21 -10.45 -21.48
C GLY A 127 17.70 -10.36 -21.71
N VAL A 128 17.00 -9.39 -21.13
CA VAL A 128 15.53 -9.25 -21.26
C VAL A 128 15.12 -8.96 -22.70
N ASP A 129 15.84 -8.08 -23.41
CA ASP A 129 15.58 -7.80 -24.83
C ASP A 129 15.79 -9.03 -25.73
N ILE A 130 16.75 -9.88 -25.36
CA ILE A 130 17.05 -11.13 -26.09
C ILE A 130 15.95 -12.17 -25.84
N ILE A 131 15.47 -12.28 -24.59
CA ILE A 131 14.32 -13.11 -24.21
C ILE A 131 13.07 -12.65 -24.96
N GLY A 132 12.80 -11.34 -24.97
CA GLY A 132 11.63 -10.75 -25.63
C GLY A 132 11.60 -11.03 -27.14
N GLY A 133 12.76 -11.23 -27.77
CA GLY A 133 12.86 -11.63 -29.16
C GLY A 133 12.55 -13.11 -29.44
N ILE A 134 12.44 -13.96 -28.40
CA ILE A 134 12.18 -15.40 -28.52
C ILE A 134 10.79 -15.68 -27.93
N PRO A 135 9.76 -15.95 -28.76
CA PRO A 135 8.36 -16.02 -28.30
C PRO A 135 8.12 -16.97 -27.12
N ILE A 136 8.79 -18.11 -27.09
CA ILE A 136 8.62 -19.12 -26.02
C ILE A 136 9.20 -18.61 -24.69
N LEU A 137 10.34 -17.91 -24.72
CA LEU A 137 10.98 -17.40 -23.51
C LEU A 137 10.29 -16.12 -23.03
N ASN A 138 9.78 -15.30 -23.94
CA ASN A 138 8.98 -14.14 -23.60
C ASN A 138 7.71 -14.55 -22.83
N ASN A 139 6.96 -15.53 -23.36
CA ASN A 139 5.77 -16.04 -22.67
C ASN A 139 6.11 -16.61 -21.28
N LEU A 140 7.24 -17.30 -21.14
CA LEU A 140 7.67 -17.83 -19.84
C LEU A 140 7.94 -16.73 -18.81
N LEU A 141 8.61 -15.64 -19.23
CA LEU A 141 8.88 -14.50 -18.36
C LEU A 141 7.61 -13.74 -18.01
N GLU A 142 6.71 -13.52 -18.98
CA GLU A 142 5.41 -12.88 -18.75
C GLU A 142 4.52 -13.71 -17.80
N ASP A 143 4.46 -15.03 -17.98
CA ASP A 143 3.70 -15.93 -17.10
C ASP A 143 4.28 -15.92 -15.67
N ALA A 144 5.61 -15.92 -15.54
CA ALA A 144 6.29 -15.85 -14.25
C ALA A 144 6.03 -14.51 -13.53
N ILE A 145 6.10 -13.39 -14.26
CA ILE A 145 5.81 -12.06 -13.74
C ILE A 145 4.34 -11.97 -13.29
N ALA A 146 3.40 -12.42 -14.12
CA ALA A 146 1.98 -12.39 -13.80
C ALA A 146 1.65 -13.27 -12.58
N GLN A 147 2.34 -14.40 -12.43
CA GLN A 147 2.19 -15.25 -11.25
C GLN A 147 2.75 -14.56 -9.99
N GLU A 148 3.92 -13.94 -10.07
CA GLU A 148 4.51 -13.19 -8.95
C GLU A 148 3.63 -11.99 -8.55
N GLU A 149 3.09 -11.25 -9.51
CA GLU A 149 2.11 -10.17 -9.27
C GLU A 149 0.89 -10.71 -8.51
N GLN A 150 0.31 -11.82 -8.98
CA GLN A 150 -0.85 -12.44 -8.32
C GLN A 150 -0.52 -12.90 -6.90
N ASP A 151 0.65 -13.52 -6.68
CA ASP A 151 1.08 -13.95 -5.35
C ASP A 151 1.26 -12.76 -4.42
N ILE A 152 1.82 -11.64 -4.90
CA ILE A 152 1.92 -10.39 -4.13
C ILE A 152 0.52 -9.85 -3.80
N GLU A 153 -0.35 -9.72 -4.81
CA GLU A 153 -1.72 -9.22 -4.66
C GLU A 153 -2.53 -10.04 -3.66
N ASP A 154 -2.42 -11.37 -3.71
CA ASP A 154 -3.09 -12.27 -2.77
C ASP A 154 -2.54 -12.07 -1.34
N ASN A 155 -1.24 -11.91 -1.19
CA ASN A 155 -0.59 -11.64 0.10
C ASN A 155 -0.98 -10.28 0.70
N VAL A 156 -1.26 -9.28 -0.13
CA VAL A 156 -1.67 -7.94 0.32
C VAL A 156 -3.18 -7.68 0.19
N SER A 157 -3.95 -8.67 -0.23
CA SER A 157 -5.40 -8.57 -0.44
C SER A 157 -6.17 -8.11 0.81
N TRP A 158 -5.65 -8.43 1.99
CA TRP A 158 -6.19 -7.97 3.27
C TRP A 158 -6.17 -6.44 3.43
N LEU A 159 -5.32 -5.72 2.71
CA LEU A 159 -5.32 -4.26 2.66
C LEU A 159 -6.48 -3.69 1.85
N GLY A 160 -7.27 -4.52 1.17
CA GLY A 160 -8.48 -4.06 0.49
C GLY A 160 -9.53 -3.48 1.43
N VAL A 161 -9.50 -3.90 2.71
CA VAL A 161 -10.30 -3.36 3.80
C VAL A 161 -9.48 -3.43 5.09
N TYR A 162 -9.12 -2.29 5.68
CA TYR A 162 -8.32 -2.27 6.91
C TYR A 162 -8.88 -1.35 8.00
N PRO A 163 -8.67 -1.70 9.29
CA PRO A 163 -9.09 -0.86 10.39
C PRO A 163 -8.18 0.38 10.52
N VAL A 164 -8.79 1.51 10.88
CA VAL A 164 -8.11 2.78 11.16
C VAL A 164 -8.39 3.19 12.59
N LEU A 165 -7.33 3.52 13.33
CA LEU A 165 -7.41 4.12 14.65
C LEU A 165 -6.87 5.54 14.58
N SER A 166 -7.69 6.51 14.99
CA SER A 166 -7.30 7.92 15.08
C SER A 166 -7.44 8.42 16.51
N ILE A 167 -6.43 9.16 16.96
CA ILE A 167 -6.39 9.80 18.27
C ILE A 167 -6.08 11.28 18.04
N GLY A 168 -6.97 12.15 18.52
CA GLY A 168 -6.86 13.59 18.34
C GLY A 168 -6.91 14.34 19.66
N VAL A 169 -6.11 15.39 19.76
CA VAL A 169 -6.18 16.39 20.83
C VAL A 169 -6.52 17.73 20.21
N SER A 170 -7.54 18.40 20.73
CA SER A 170 -7.92 19.78 20.35
C SER A 170 -7.81 20.72 21.54
N TYR A 171 -7.57 22.01 21.29
CA TYR A 171 -7.39 23.07 22.29
C TYR A 171 -8.17 24.32 21.92
#